data_AF-A0A1X1T5I7-F1
#
_entry.id   AF-A0A1X1T5I7-F1
#
_cell.length_a   1.000
_cell.length_b   1.000
_cell.length_c   1.000
_cell.angle_alpha   90.00
_cell.angle_beta   90.00
_cell.angle_gamma   90.00
#
_symmetry.space_group_name_H-M   'P 1'
#
loop_
_entity.id
_entity.type
_entity.pdbx_description
1 polymer ?
#
loop_
_entity_poly.entity_id
_entity_poly.type
_entity_poly.pdbx_seq_one_letter_code
_entity_poly.pdbx_strand_id
1 'polypeptide(L)'
;MAGLAAPAPRSAAAVSADVALTGGDIAFVMGGSGIPLPSSGYVNAANLLYLQPHGFTGTAQSLFTPQLSFPGNLSMVQGAQILADAIEKQIAGGAVNSENPVYVFGYSQSSAMSSMTMDQLRHNGVSPEDVHFVLVGNSANPNGGLLQLLNFWGGDLTFWNGMTLGHPTPDYFTTDVYTMEYDGYADFPRYPLNLLADLNAILGMFTVHIAYFGVDADDIANAIPLETTGDGLTNYYIIPSETLPLTDLLRVNPVWGVPLAELLEPSLRILVNLGYGSLTEGWNQGPANELTSFSLELLPSHISPDELNAALSQAWSEGVEASIRALQNPANYVYGSFLEQEPFTTLWNAAERVLFDIQDPGPMFGGLFGGSAVATDPGDPSEFAAAVGSALEGNPGMSWLSDLLGLDLLGSI
;
A
#
# COMPACT_ATOMS: atom_id res chain seq x y z
N MET A 1 57.17 -30.99 26.24
CA MET A 1 56.71 -29.68 25.73
C MET A 1 55.94 -29.92 24.47
N ALA A 2 54.67 -29.54 24.48
CA ALA A 2 53.65 -29.90 23.51
C ALA A 2 53.86 -29.16 22.18
N GLY A 3 53.78 -29.90 21.07
CA GLY A 3 53.68 -29.37 19.72
C GLY A 3 52.22 -29.01 19.41
N LEU A 4 52.02 -27.83 18.85
CA LEU A 4 50.74 -27.32 18.36
C LEU A 4 50.32 -28.08 17.10
N ALA A 5 49.18 -28.77 17.16
CA ALA A 5 48.49 -29.31 15.99
C ALA A 5 47.37 -28.35 15.58
N ALA A 6 47.35 -27.96 14.31
CA ALA A 6 46.31 -27.13 13.71
C ALA A 6 44.97 -27.89 13.66
N PRO A 7 43.81 -27.23 13.83
CA PRO A 7 42.51 -27.88 13.70
C PRO A 7 42.22 -28.21 12.23
N ALA A 8 41.77 -29.45 12.01
CA ALA A 8 41.33 -29.96 10.71
C ALA A 8 40.04 -29.24 10.22
N PRO A 9 39.84 -29.09 8.91
CA PRO A 9 38.61 -28.51 8.37
C PRO A 9 37.43 -29.45 8.68
N ARG A 10 36.37 -28.89 9.28
CA ARG A 10 35.09 -29.60 9.41
C ARG A 10 34.46 -29.67 8.03
N SER A 11 34.35 -30.88 7.48
CA SER A 11 33.49 -31.15 6.32
C SER A 11 32.07 -30.69 6.64
N ALA A 12 31.56 -29.73 5.88
CA ALA A 12 30.14 -29.47 5.82
C ALA A 12 29.46 -30.73 5.29
N ALA A 13 28.75 -31.44 6.16
CA ALA A 13 27.85 -32.49 5.73
C ALA A 13 26.78 -31.82 4.86
N ALA A 14 26.72 -32.22 3.59
CA ALA A 14 25.61 -31.89 2.72
C ALA A 14 24.34 -32.42 3.37
N VAL A 15 23.48 -31.52 3.84
CA VAL A 15 22.15 -31.88 4.29
C VAL A 15 21.32 -32.02 3.02
N SER A 16 21.23 -33.24 2.48
CA SER A 16 20.12 -33.57 1.59
C SER A 16 18.86 -33.51 2.43
N ALA A 17 18.17 -32.37 2.38
CA ALA A 17 16.76 -32.35 2.70
C ALA A 17 16.05 -32.95 1.49
N ASP A 18 15.74 -34.24 1.56
CA ASP A 18 14.61 -34.80 0.81
C ASP A 18 13.37 -34.10 1.37
N VAL A 19 13.07 -32.90 0.84
CA VAL A 19 11.76 -32.27 0.96
C VAL A 19 10.82 -33.20 0.21
N ALA A 20 9.93 -33.86 0.94
CA ALA A 20 8.78 -34.49 0.34
C ALA A 20 7.99 -33.39 -0.40
N LEU A 21 8.17 -33.33 -1.72
CA LEU A 21 7.30 -32.59 -2.64
C LEU A 21 5.93 -33.30 -2.62
N THR A 22 5.14 -33.07 -1.57
CA THR A 22 3.70 -32.97 -1.79
C THR A 22 3.53 -31.81 -2.76
N GLY A 23 2.89 -32.02 -3.91
CA GLY A 23 2.74 -31.00 -4.96
C GLY A 23 2.02 -29.77 -4.43
N GLY A 24 2.79 -28.86 -3.82
CA GLY A 24 2.29 -27.77 -3.01
C GLY A 24 2.11 -26.51 -3.82
N ASP A 25 1.00 -25.84 -3.54
CA ASP A 25 0.50 -24.62 -4.14
C ASP A 25 1.61 -23.55 -4.16
N ILE A 26 1.76 -22.85 -5.29
CA ILE A 26 2.77 -21.81 -5.45
C ILE A 26 2.08 -20.47 -5.57
N ALA A 27 2.53 -19.49 -4.80
CA ALA A 27 2.19 -18.09 -5.02
C ALA A 27 3.40 -17.33 -5.56
N PHE A 28 3.20 -16.56 -6.63
CA PHE A 28 4.20 -15.63 -7.13
C PHE A 28 4.01 -14.25 -6.52
N VAL A 29 5.00 -13.78 -5.77
CA VAL A 29 5.00 -12.46 -5.12
C VAL A 29 5.93 -11.53 -5.89
N MET A 30 5.41 -10.40 -6.34
CA MET A 30 6.18 -9.39 -7.10
C MET A 30 6.29 -8.10 -6.30
N GLY A 31 7.42 -7.40 -6.46
CA GLY A 31 7.65 -6.13 -5.76
C GLY A 31 6.91 -4.95 -6.41
N GLY A 32 6.95 -3.79 -5.77
CA GLY A 32 6.58 -2.51 -6.37
C GLY A 32 7.72 -1.88 -7.19
N SER A 33 7.54 -0.64 -7.64
CA SER A 33 8.58 0.12 -8.33
C SER A 33 9.89 0.15 -7.52
N GLY A 34 11.02 -0.13 -8.17
CA GLY A 34 12.33 -0.19 -7.53
C GLY A 34 12.64 -1.49 -6.78
N ILE A 35 11.69 -2.43 -6.70
CA ILE A 35 11.84 -3.72 -6.00
C ILE A 35 11.74 -4.87 -7.02
N PRO A 36 12.79 -5.12 -7.82
CA PRO A 36 12.75 -6.15 -8.86
C PRO A 36 12.70 -7.58 -8.31
N LEU A 37 13.20 -7.79 -7.09
CA LEU A 37 13.14 -9.07 -6.40
C LEU A 37 12.79 -8.84 -4.92
N PRO A 38 11.54 -9.11 -4.50
CA PRO A 38 11.12 -9.10 -3.10
C PRO A 38 12.06 -9.84 -2.13
N SER A 39 12.25 -9.27 -0.94
CA SER A 39 12.94 -9.91 0.19
C SER A 39 12.10 -11.04 0.82
N SER A 40 12.68 -11.84 1.71
CA SER A 40 11.91 -12.84 2.48
C SER A 40 10.82 -12.18 3.33
N GLY A 41 11.14 -11.09 4.02
CA GLY A 41 10.18 -10.32 4.81
C GLY A 41 9.01 -9.80 3.99
N TYR A 42 9.28 -9.28 2.79
CA TYR A 42 8.24 -8.87 1.85
C TYR A 42 7.32 -10.05 1.45
N VAL A 43 7.90 -11.19 1.08
CA VAL A 43 7.15 -12.39 0.68
C VAL A 43 6.32 -12.93 1.85
N ASN A 44 6.88 -12.93 3.06
CA ASN A 44 6.20 -13.34 4.27
C ASN A 44 5.03 -12.40 4.61
N ALA A 45 5.22 -11.09 4.51
CA ALA A 45 4.16 -10.10 4.74
C ALA A 45 3.00 -10.26 3.75
N ALA A 46 3.31 -10.38 2.45
CA ALA A 46 2.31 -10.66 1.41
C ALA A 46 1.55 -11.98 1.70
N ASN A 47 2.27 -13.02 2.11
CA ASN A 47 1.68 -14.31 2.43
C ASN A 47 0.71 -14.22 3.61
N LEU A 48 1.15 -13.65 4.73
CA LEU A 48 0.39 -13.59 5.97
C LEU A 48 -0.83 -12.67 5.85
N LEU A 49 -0.65 -11.48 5.29
CA LEU A 49 -1.67 -10.44 5.28
C LEU A 49 -2.67 -10.59 4.14
N TYR A 50 -2.26 -11.12 2.99
CA TYR A 50 -3.08 -11.06 1.79
C TYR A 50 -3.32 -12.42 1.13
N LEU A 51 -2.37 -13.36 1.13
CA LEU A 51 -2.59 -14.67 0.49
C LEU A 51 -3.35 -15.66 1.37
N GLN A 52 -2.91 -15.85 2.63
CA GLN A 52 -3.54 -16.79 3.56
C GLN A 52 -5.02 -16.49 3.85
N PRO A 53 -5.46 -15.22 4.00
CA PRO A 53 -6.87 -14.90 4.17
C PRO A 53 -7.75 -15.33 2.98
N HIS A 54 -7.15 -15.43 1.79
CA HIS A 54 -7.81 -15.96 0.59
C HIS A 54 -7.65 -17.48 0.42
N GLY A 55 -7.24 -18.20 1.47
CA GLY A 55 -7.19 -19.66 1.51
C GLY A 55 -5.89 -20.28 0.98
N PHE A 56 -4.89 -19.47 0.64
CA PHE A 56 -3.59 -19.99 0.19
C PHE A 56 -2.86 -20.72 1.33
N THR A 57 -2.51 -21.99 1.11
CA THR A 57 -1.78 -22.82 2.11
C THR A 57 -0.40 -23.28 1.64
N GLY A 58 0.02 -22.83 0.46
CA GLY A 58 1.24 -23.28 -0.19
C GLY A 58 2.50 -22.50 0.17
N THR A 59 3.46 -22.49 -0.77
CA THR A 59 4.71 -21.75 -0.66
C THR A 59 4.68 -20.48 -1.50
N ALA A 60 4.66 -19.32 -0.84
CA ALA A 60 4.86 -18.04 -1.51
C ALA A 60 6.34 -17.86 -1.86
N GLN A 61 6.62 -17.42 -3.09
CA GLN A 61 7.98 -17.18 -3.56
C GLN A 61 8.07 -15.86 -4.32
N SER A 62 9.20 -15.18 -4.14
CA SER A 62 9.54 -13.99 -4.92
C SER A 62 9.65 -14.34 -6.40
N LEU A 63 9.01 -13.56 -7.25
CA LEU A 63 9.18 -13.59 -8.69
C LEU A 63 9.93 -12.33 -9.14
N PHE A 64 11.01 -12.53 -9.90
CA PHE A 64 11.73 -11.40 -10.50
C PHE A 64 10.87 -10.72 -11.57
N THR A 65 10.74 -9.41 -11.47
CA THR A 65 10.23 -8.55 -12.54
C THR A 65 11.10 -7.30 -12.62
N PRO A 66 11.22 -6.59 -13.77
CA PRO A 66 12.23 -5.53 -13.89
C PRO A 66 12.00 -4.33 -12.96
N GLN A 67 10.74 -4.00 -12.65
CA GLN A 67 10.31 -2.92 -11.74
C GLN A 67 11.05 -1.59 -11.87
N LEU A 68 11.39 -1.21 -13.09
CA LEU A 68 12.07 0.06 -13.35
C LEU A 68 11.07 1.21 -13.21
N SER A 69 11.46 2.26 -12.50
CA SER A 69 10.72 3.53 -12.48
C SER A 69 10.81 4.24 -13.84
N PHE A 70 11.90 4.04 -14.60
CA PHE A 70 12.07 4.58 -15.94
C PHE A 70 13.10 3.77 -16.77
N PRO A 71 12.80 3.42 -18.04
CA PRO A 71 11.51 3.52 -18.71
C PRO A 71 10.53 2.43 -18.22
N GLY A 72 9.45 2.84 -17.55
CA GLY A 72 8.52 1.94 -16.85
C GLY A 72 7.67 1.05 -17.77
N ASN A 73 7.36 1.50 -18.99
CA ASN A 73 6.58 0.73 -19.96
C ASN A 73 7.27 -0.57 -20.39
N LEU A 74 8.57 -0.50 -20.70
CA LEU A 74 9.37 -1.67 -21.06
C LEU A 74 9.46 -2.65 -19.89
N SER A 75 9.58 -2.10 -18.67
CA SER A 75 9.55 -2.88 -17.44
C SER A 75 8.23 -3.64 -17.26
N MET A 76 7.08 -2.97 -17.41
CA MET A 76 5.76 -3.59 -17.24
C MET A 76 5.47 -4.65 -18.29
N VAL A 77 5.75 -4.40 -19.57
CA VAL A 77 5.54 -5.40 -20.64
C VAL A 77 6.41 -6.65 -20.40
N GLN A 78 7.68 -6.45 -20.08
CA GLN A 78 8.59 -7.56 -19.80
C GLN A 78 8.21 -8.30 -18.52
N GLY A 79 7.82 -7.58 -17.47
CA GLY A 79 7.32 -8.16 -16.22
C GLY A 79 6.07 -9.01 -16.44
N ALA A 80 5.12 -8.53 -17.25
CA ALA A 80 3.91 -9.27 -17.57
C ALA A 80 4.21 -10.59 -18.30
N GLN A 81 5.14 -10.57 -19.27
CA GLN A 81 5.57 -11.79 -19.95
C GLN A 81 6.24 -12.78 -18.99
N ILE A 82 7.11 -12.30 -18.09
CA ILE A 82 7.77 -13.15 -17.10
C ILE A 82 6.75 -13.82 -16.18
N LEU A 83 5.75 -13.06 -15.72
CA LEU A 83 4.69 -13.60 -14.88
C LEU A 83 3.83 -14.61 -15.64
N ALA A 84 3.41 -14.29 -16.87
CA ALA A 84 2.62 -15.20 -17.70
C ALA A 84 3.36 -16.53 -17.93
N ASP A 85 4.64 -16.48 -18.32
CA ASP A 85 5.47 -17.68 -18.53
C ASP A 85 5.59 -18.51 -17.23
N ALA A 86 5.70 -17.85 -16.08
CA ALA A 86 5.81 -18.51 -14.78
C ALA A 86 4.51 -19.23 -14.39
N ILE A 87 3.35 -18.60 -14.60
CA ILE A 87 2.02 -19.16 -14.35
C ILE A 87 1.78 -20.35 -15.28
N GLU A 88 1.99 -20.19 -16.58
CA GLU A 88 1.79 -21.26 -17.57
C GLU A 88 2.67 -22.46 -17.30
N LYS A 89 3.90 -22.25 -16.81
CA LYS A 89 4.78 -23.33 -16.38
C LYS A 89 4.21 -24.10 -15.18
N GLN A 90 3.56 -23.44 -14.23
CA GLN A 90 2.90 -24.11 -13.11
C GLN A 90 1.69 -24.93 -13.60
N ILE A 91 0.88 -24.34 -14.46
CA ILE A 91 -0.28 -25.02 -15.08
C ILE A 91 0.18 -26.26 -15.85
N ALA A 92 1.23 -26.14 -16.66
CA ALA A 92 1.80 -27.26 -17.40
C ALA A 92 2.36 -28.38 -16.50
N GLY A 93 2.64 -28.09 -15.22
CA GLY A 93 3.00 -29.07 -14.19
C GLY A 93 1.87 -30.01 -13.79
N GLY A 94 0.61 -29.67 -14.11
CA GLY A 94 -0.57 -30.53 -13.97
C GLY A 94 -1.18 -30.59 -12.58
N ALA A 95 -0.73 -29.75 -11.63
CA ALA A 95 -1.29 -29.67 -10.27
C ALA A 95 -2.35 -28.57 -10.12
N VAL A 96 -2.39 -27.61 -11.05
CA VAL A 96 -3.29 -26.44 -11.01
C VAL A 96 -4.72 -26.83 -11.42
N ASN A 97 -5.70 -26.34 -10.67
CA ASN A 97 -7.14 -26.45 -10.95
C ASN A 97 -7.92 -25.45 -10.08
N SER A 98 -9.25 -25.43 -10.15
CA SER A 98 -10.10 -24.52 -9.38
C SER A 98 -10.03 -24.66 -7.85
N GLU A 99 -9.63 -25.81 -7.32
CA GLU A 99 -9.39 -26.01 -5.88
C GLU A 99 -7.94 -25.67 -5.49
N ASN A 100 -7.05 -25.52 -6.48
CA ASN A 100 -5.65 -25.19 -6.30
C ASN A 100 -5.15 -24.24 -7.42
N PRO A 101 -5.62 -22.98 -7.44
CA PRO A 101 -5.17 -22.01 -8.44
C PRO A 101 -3.74 -21.56 -8.15
N VAL A 102 -3.06 -21.04 -9.18
CA VAL A 102 -1.82 -20.29 -8.99
C VAL A 102 -2.17 -18.93 -8.38
N TYR A 103 -1.65 -18.67 -7.18
CA TYR A 103 -1.83 -17.36 -6.56
C TYR A 103 -0.78 -16.37 -7.07
N VAL A 104 -1.20 -15.11 -7.22
CA VAL A 104 -0.33 -14.01 -7.65
C VAL A 104 -0.55 -12.84 -6.71
N PHE A 105 0.52 -12.35 -6.08
CA PHE A 105 0.49 -11.11 -5.32
C PHE A 105 1.20 -9.99 -6.07
N GLY A 106 0.47 -8.88 -6.28
CA GLY A 106 0.98 -7.64 -6.85
C GLY A 106 0.88 -6.48 -5.87
N TYR A 107 1.85 -5.56 -5.96
CA TYR A 107 1.88 -4.30 -5.23
C TYR A 107 2.27 -3.17 -6.20
N SER A 108 1.45 -2.11 -6.31
CA SER A 108 1.81 -0.87 -7.02
C SER A 108 2.02 -1.13 -8.51
N GLN A 109 3.26 -1.00 -9.01
CA GLN A 109 3.59 -1.27 -10.42
C GLN A 109 3.28 -2.72 -10.82
N SER A 110 3.51 -3.72 -9.95
CA SER A 110 3.17 -5.10 -10.29
C SER A 110 1.67 -5.37 -10.29
N SER A 111 0.89 -4.64 -9.50
CA SER A 111 -0.58 -4.67 -9.59
C SER A 111 -1.06 -4.17 -10.95
N ALA A 112 -0.58 -2.99 -11.39
CA ALA A 112 -0.93 -2.45 -12.70
C ALA A 112 -0.43 -3.31 -13.88
N MET A 113 0.73 -3.94 -13.72
CA MET A 113 1.30 -4.87 -14.70
C MET A 113 0.52 -6.20 -14.76
N SER A 114 -0.16 -6.60 -13.67
CA SER A 114 -0.97 -7.81 -13.65
C SER A 114 -2.13 -7.74 -14.64
N SER A 115 -2.71 -6.57 -14.92
CA SER A 115 -3.71 -6.40 -15.99
C SER A 115 -3.21 -6.89 -17.36
N MET A 116 -1.95 -6.58 -17.69
CA MET A 116 -1.33 -7.01 -18.95
C MET A 116 -1.05 -8.51 -18.97
N THR A 117 -0.74 -9.09 -17.80
CA THR A 117 -0.58 -10.54 -17.64
C THR A 117 -1.91 -11.25 -17.84
N MET A 118 -2.99 -10.75 -17.23
CA MET A 118 -4.34 -11.29 -17.39
C MET A 118 -4.76 -11.29 -18.87
N ASP A 119 -4.49 -10.22 -19.63
CA ASP A 119 -4.72 -10.18 -21.08
C ASP A 119 -3.97 -11.31 -21.83
N GLN A 120 -2.70 -11.54 -21.48
CA GLN A 120 -1.87 -12.59 -22.10
C GLN A 120 -2.39 -14.00 -21.76
N LEU A 121 -2.66 -14.28 -20.48
CA LEU A 121 -3.20 -15.57 -20.03
C LEU A 121 -4.56 -15.87 -20.68
N ARG A 122 -5.43 -14.86 -20.76
CA ARG A 122 -6.74 -14.96 -21.41
C ARG A 122 -6.62 -15.23 -22.91
N HIS A 123 -5.63 -14.62 -23.58
CA HIS A 123 -5.32 -14.87 -24.98
C HIS A 123 -4.81 -16.29 -25.21
N ASN A 124 -3.97 -16.80 -24.31
CA ASN A 124 -3.38 -18.13 -24.37
C ASN A 124 -4.35 -19.25 -23.94
N GLY A 125 -5.56 -18.89 -23.47
CA GLY A 125 -6.63 -19.83 -23.16
C GLY A 125 -6.53 -20.45 -21.77
N VAL A 126 -5.84 -19.80 -20.83
CA VAL A 126 -5.82 -20.19 -19.42
C VAL A 126 -7.22 -20.06 -18.81
N SER A 127 -7.64 -21.04 -18.01
CA SER A 127 -8.95 -21.01 -17.37
C SER A 127 -9.01 -19.91 -16.30
N PRO A 128 -10.12 -19.15 -16.19
CA PRO A 128 -10.33 -18.17 -15.12
C PRO A 128 -10.13 -18.72 -13.70
N GLU A 129 -10.38 -20.01 -13.50
CA GLU A 129 -10.29 -20.70 -12.21
C GLU A 129 -8.88 -21.21 -11.87
N ASP A 130 -7.94 -21.16 -12.82
CA ASP A 130 -6.57 -21.67 -12.63
C ASP A 130 -5.65 -20.64 -11.97
N VAL A 131 -6.09 -19.38 -11.81
CA VAL A 131 -5.28 -18.26 -11.32
C VAL A 131 -6.09 -17.33 -10.43
N HIS A 132 -5.52 -16.96 -9.29
CA HIS A 132 -6.10 -16.00 -8.36
C HIS A 132 -5.13 -14.84 -8.11
N PHE A 133 -5.51 -13.63 -8.47
CA PHE A 133 -4.74 -12.42 -8.24
C PHE A 133 -5.15 -11.72 -6.94
N VAL A 134 -4.18 -11.30 -6.14
CA VAL A 134 -4.39 -10.43 -4.96
C VAL A 134 -3.50 -9.21 -5.15
N LEU A 135 -4.12 -8.04 -5.33
CA LEU A 135 -3.46 -6.82 -5.78
C LEU A 135 -3.62 -5.72 -4.73
N VAL A 136 -2.52 -5.06 -4.36
CA VAL A 136 -2.54 -3.92 -3.42
C VAL A 136 -1.98 -2.66 -4.09
N GLY A 137 -2.48 -1.48 -3.69
CA GLY A 137 -2.01 -0.20 -4.24
C GLY A 137 -2.12 -0.12 -5.76
N ASN A 138 -3.20 -0.65 -6.32
CA ASN A 138 -3.31 -0.83 -7.76
C ASN A 138 -3.60 0.48 -8.49
N SER A 139 -2.56 1.07 -9.09
CA SER A 139 -2.69 2.32 -9.85
C SER A 139 -3.47 2.20 -11.17
N ALA A 140 -3.83 0.97 -11.55
CA ALA A 140 -4.70 0.67 -12.68
C ALA A 140 -6.14 0.31 -12.28
N ASN A 141 -6.56 0.65 -11.05
CA ASN A 141 -7.97 0.61 -10.65
C ASN A 141 -8.84 1.40 -11.66
N PRO A 142 -9.93 0.82 -12.20
CA PRO A 142 -10.82 1.54 -13.11
C PRO A 142 -11.42 2.80 -12.48
N ASN A 143 -11.85 2.70 -11.22
CA ASN A 143 -12.28 3.83 -10.42
C ASN A 143 -11.15 4.28 -9.48
N GLY A 144 -10.67 5.52 -9.61
CA GLY A 144 -9.63 6.11 -8.74
C GLY A 144 -8.18 5.78 -9.08
N GLY A 145 -7.87 4.78 -9.90
CA GLY A 145 -6.49 4.52 -10.30
C GLY A 145 -5.89 5.69 -11.07
N LEU A 146 -4.78 6.26 -10.59
CA LEU A 146 -4.16 7.44 -11.20
C LEU A 146 -3.80 7.21 -12.68
N LEU A 147 -3.34 6.01 -13.04
CA LEU A 147 -2.99 5.72 -14.43
C LEU A 147 -4.23 5.74 -15.33
N GLN A 148 -5.39 5.33 -14.81
CA GLN A 148 -6.66 5.36 -15.54
C GLN A 148 -7.22 6.77 -15.64
N LEU A 149 -7.15 7.56 -14.58
CA LEU A 149 -7.57 8.96 -14.59
C LEU A 149 -6.74 9.82 -15.55
N LEU A 150 -5.43 9.58 -15.62
CA LEU A 150 -4.55 10.26 -16.58
C LEU A 150 -4.81 9.82 -18.03
N ASN A 151 -5.50 8.69 -18.26
CA ASN A 151 -5.87 8.21 -19.60
C ASN A 151 -7.07 8.95 -20.24
N PHE A 152 -7.57 10.03 -19.60
CA PHE A 152 -8.80 10.76 -19.94
C PHE A 152 -8.90 11.34 -21.37
N TRP A 153 -7.82 11.40 -22.14
CA TRP A 153 -7.87 11.89 -23.53
C TRP A 153 -8.19 10.81 -24.57
N GLY A 154 -8.37 9.55 -24.16
CA GLY A 154 -8.57 8.44 -25.11
C GLY A 154 -7.41 8.27 -26.11
N GLY A 155 -6.31 8.98 -25.87
CA GLY A 155 -5.05 8.77 -26.53
C GLY A 155 -4.38 7.61 -25.82
N ASP A 156 -3.72 6.76 -26.60
CA ASP A 156 -2.68 5.89 -26.11
C ASP A 156 -1.60 6.80 -25.49
N LEU A 157 -1.79 7.19 -24.23
CA LEU A 157 -0.97 8.18 -23.54
C LEU A 157 0.32 7.51 -23.05
N THR A 158 1.03 6.89 -24.01
CA THR A 158 2.45 6.53 -23.91
C THR A 158 3.35 7.77 -23.71
N PHE A 159 2.76 8.97 -23.61
CA PHE A 159 3.40 10.28 -23.70
C PHE A 159 3.99 10.78 -22.37
N TRP A 160 3.54 10.31 -21.20
CA TRP A 160 4.22 10.66 -19.94
C TRP A 160 5.43 9.75 -19.73
N ASN A 161 6.54 10.10 -20.38
CA ASN A 161 7.87 9.59 -20.09
C ASN A 161 8.00 8.05 -20.21
N GLY A 162 7.33 7.43 -21.18
CA GLY A 162 7.44 5.98 -21.39
C GLY A 162 6.84 5.15 -20.25
N MET A 163 5.75 5.59 -19.63
CA MET A 163 4.88 4.70 -18.86
C MET A 163 3.71 4.27 -19.76
N THR A 164 3.45 2.96 -19.87
CA THR A 164 2.16 2.47 -20.36
C THR A 164 1.22 2.64 -19.18
N LEU A 165 0.11 3.36 -19.36
CA LEU A 165 -0.81 3.75 -18.27
C LEU A 165 -1.61 2.57 -17.67
N GLY A 166 -1.08 1.35 -17.69
CA GLY A 166 -1.80 0.14 -17.28
C GLY A 166 -3.07 -0.07 -18.11
N HIS A 167 -3.50 -1.32 -18.25
CA HIS A 167 -4.88 -1.54 -18.69
C HIS A 167 -5.76 -1.49 -17.43
N PRO A 168 -6.99 -0.92 -17.50
CA PRO A 168 -7.95 -1.08 -16.42
C PRO A 168 -8.00 -2.55 -16.04
N THR A 169 -7.99 -2.85 -14.74
CA THR A 169 -7.93 -4.23 -14.25
C THR A 169 -9.06 -5.05 -14.86
N PRO A 170 -8.75 -6.05 -15.71
CA PRO A 170 -9.77 -6.77 -16.47
C PRO A 170 -10.40 -7.86 -15.62
N ASP A 171 -11.65 -8.16 -15.93
CA ASP A 171 -12.46 -9.11 -15.18
C ASP A 171 -12.39 -10.54 -15.74
N TYR A 172 -11.17 -11.08 -15.88
CA TYR A 172 -10.93 -12.39 -16.53
C TYR A 172 -10.63 -13.53 -15.56
N PHE A 173 -10.14 -13.23 -14.37
CA PHE A 173 -9.67 -14.18 -13.35
C PHE A 173 -10.16 -13.71 -11.98
N THR A 174 -10.29 -14.64 -11.03
CA THR A 174 -10.58 -14.27 -9.64
C THR A 174 -9.51 -13.29 -9.16
N THR A 175 -9.94 -12.11 -8.76
CA THR A 175 -9.03 -11.01 -8.42
C THR A 175 -9.57 -10.26 -7.21
N ASP A 176 -8.77 -10.12 -6.16
CA ASP A 176 -9.08 -9.29 -5.00
C ASP A 176 -8.14 -8.09 -4.97
N VAL A 177 -8.70 -6.88 -4.98
CA VAL A 177 -7.95 -5.63 -5.02
C VAL A 177 -8.17 -4.84 -3.74
N TYR A 178 -7.11 -4.63 -2.96
CA TYR A 178 -7.14 -3.81 -1.74
C TYR A 178 -6.53 -2.44 -2.01
N THR A 179 -7.23 -1.39 -1.60
CA THR A 179 -6.78 -0.01 -1.71
C THR A 179 -6.92 0.67 -0.34
N MET A 180 -5.86 1.30 0.16
CA MET A 180 -5.95 2.14 1.35
C MET A 180 -6.58 3.49 0.96
N GLU A 181 -7.52 3.97 1.77
CA GLU A 181 -8.16 5.27 1.57
C GLU A 181 -7.11 6.39 1.49
N TYR A 182 -7.26 7.30 0.52
CA TYR A 182 -6.30 8.37 0.20
C TYR A 182 -4.95 7.93 -0.38
N ASP A 183 -4.79 6.66 -0.80
CA ASP A 183 -3.64 6.24 -1.62
C ASP A 183 -3.65 6.98 -2.95
N GLY A 184 -2.82 8.02 -3.11
CA GLY A 184 -2.80 8.84 -4.32
C GLY A 184 -2.42 8.14 -5.61
N TYR A 185 -1.95 6.90 -5.60
CA TYR A 185 -1.77 6.12 -6.83
C TYR A 185 -3.00 5.28 -7.16
N ALA A 186 -3.64 4.67 -6.16
CA ALA A 186 -4.72 3.69 -6.33
C ALA A 186 -6.14 4.27 -6.15
N ASP A 187 -6.24 5.42 -5.49
CA ASP A 187 -7.46 6.16 -5.16
C ASP A 187 -7.17 7.68 -5.24
N PHE A 188 -6.98 8.18 -6.46
CA PHE A 188 -6.76 9.60 -6.72
C PHE A 188 -8.09 10.35 -6.89
N PRO A 189 -8.21 11.61 -6.42
CA PRO A 189 -9.46 12.36 -6.45
C PRO A 189 -10.07 12.51 -7.85
N ARG A 190 -11.39 12.29 -7.95
CA ARG A 190 -12.16 12.52 -9.18
C ARG A 190 -12.29 14.01 -9.55
N TYR A 191 -12.23 14.91 -8.57
CA TYR A 191 -12.44 16.36 -8.77
C TYR A 191 -11.13 17.15 -8.57
N PRO A 192 -10.25 17.25 -9.59
CA PRO A 192 -8.90 17.83 -9.48
C PRO A 192 -8.87 19.37 -9.38
N LEU A 193 -10.03 20.02 -9.23
CA LEU A 193 -10.08 21.43 -8.82
C LEU A 193 -10.12 21.57 -7.29
N ASN A 194 -10.35 20.46 -6.58
CA ASN A 194 -10.24 20.41 -5.14
C ASN A 194 -8.78 20.21 -4.73
N LEU A 195 -8.05 21.32 -4.66
CA LEU A 195 -6.60 21.31 -4.36
C LEU A 195 -6.27 20.72 -2.97
N LEU A 196 -7.22 20.70 -2.03
CA LEU A 196 -7.02 20.04 -0.74
C LEU A 196 -6.98 18.52 -0.92
N ALA A 197 -7.92 17.97 -1.68
CA ALA A 197 -7.94 16.55 -1.99
C ALA A 197 -6.71 16.14 -2.80
N ASP A 198 -6.32 16.93 -3.80
CA ASP A 198 -5.13 16.65 -4.61
C ASP A 198 -3.85 16.65 -3.76
N LEU A 199 -3.69 17.65 -2.88
CA LEU A 199 -2.55 17.71 -1.98
C LEU A 199 -2.56 16.54 -0.99
N ASN A 200 -3.72 16.18 -0.46
CA ASN A 200 -3.86 15.01 0.43
C ASN A 200 -3.46 13.71 -0.27
N ALA A 201 -3.92 13.49 -1.50
CA ALA A 201 -3.57 12.33 -2.31
C ALA A 201 -2.08 12.31 -2.65
N ILE A 202 -1.48 13.45 -3.01
CA ILE A 202 -0.03 13.56 -3.26
C ILE A 202 0.76 13.17 -2.01
N LEU A 203 0.35 13.59 -0.81
CA LEU A 203 0.98 13.15 0.43
C LEU A 203 0.77 11.64 0.64
N GLY A 204 -0.44 11.14 0.38
CA GLY A 204 -0.78 9.72 0.43
C GLY A 204 0.07 8.84 -0.50
N MET A 205 0.59 9.36 -1.62
CA MET A 205 1.56 8.64 -2.45
C MET A 205 2.83 8.23 -1.68
N PHE A 206 3.17 8.96 -0.62
CA PHE A 206 4.42 8.78 0.12
C PHE A 206 4.19 8.30 1.55
N THR A 207 2.99 8.46 2.11
CA THR A 207 2.67 8.04 3.47
C THR A 207 1.71 6.84 3.53
N VAL A 208 0.79 6.72 2.57
CA VAL A 208 -0.23 5.66 2.55
C VAL A 208 0.17 4.55 1.57
N HIS A 209 0.60 4.90 0.37
CA HIS A 209 0.87 3.92 -0.70
C HIS A 209 1.98 2.92 -0.34
N ILE A 210 2.92 3.30 0.53
CA ILE A 210 4.04 2.46 0.96
C ILE A 210 3.73 1.62 2.21
N ALA A 211 2.51 1.74 2.74
CA ALA A 211 2.14 1.28 4.08
C ALA A 211 1.27 0.00 4.09
N TYR A 212 1.03 -0.65 2.95
CA TYR A 212 0.14 -1.83 2.85
C TYR A 212 0.61 -3.05 3.66
N PHE A 213 1.89 -3.14 4.00
CA PHE A 213 2.38 -4.17 4.93
C PHE A 213 2.40 -3.70 6.37
N GLY A 214 1.99 -2.48 6.66
CA GLY A 214 1.93 -1.90 7.99
C GLY A 214 0.60 -2.07 8.69
N VAL A 215 -0.47 -2.26 7.91
CA VAL A 215 -1.84 -2.45 8.40
C VAL A 215 -1.95 -3.72 9.24
N ASP A 216 -2.95 -3.76 10.10
CA ASP A 216 -3.27 -4.95 10.87
C ASP A 216 -4.13 -5.93 10.07
N ALA A 217 -4.06 -7.21 10.41
CA ALA A 217 -4.87 -8.24 9.76
C ALA A 217 -6.37 -7.97 9.94
N ASP A 218 -6.76 -7.35 11.05
CA ASP A 218 -8.13 -6.93 11.31
C ASP A 218 -8.58 -5.82 10.36
N ASP A 219 -7.71 -4.89 9.96
CA ASP A 219 -8.05 -3.85 8.98
C ASP A 219 -8.35 -4.44 7.60
N ILE A 220 -7.57 -5.45 7.20
CA ILE A 220 -7.78 -6.18 5.95
C ILE A 220 -9.08 -7.00 6.03
N ALA A 221 -9.31 -7.69 7.15
CA ALA A 221 -10.53 -8.49 7.34
C ALA A 221 -11.81 -7.64 7.40
N ASN A 222 -11.69 -6.40 7.85
CA ASN A 222 -12.79 -5.43 7.93
C ASN A 222 -12.79 -4.43 6.76
N ALA A 223 -11.98 -4.67 5.72
CA ALA A 223 -11.96 -3.82 4.54
C ALA A 223 -13.35 -3.74 3.91
N ILE A 224 -13.75 -2.53 3.50
CA ILE A 224 -15.08 -2.25 2.98
C ILE A 224 -15.16 -2.75 1.54
N PRO A 225 -16.03 -3.72 1.22
CA PRO A 225 -16.24 -4.12 -0.16
C PRO A 225 -16.93 -2.99 -0.94
N LEU A 226 -16.38 -2.66 -2.11
CA LEU A 226 -16.95 -1.68 -3.01
C LEU A 226 -17.94 -2.33 -3.98
N GLU A 227 -18.98 -1.58 -4.34
CA GLU A 227 -19.95 -2.05 -5.34
C GLU A 227 -19.29 -2.17 -6.72
N THR A 228 -19.70 -3.19 -7.48
CA THR A 228 -19.30 -3.42 -8.87
C THR A 228 -20.55 -3.60 -9.74
N THR A 229 -20.41 -3.36 -11.04
CA THR A 229 -21.46 -3.71 -12.01
C THR A 229 -21.27 -5.10 -12.58
N GLY A 230 -22.34 -5.89 -12.61
CA GLY A 230 -22.34 -7.26 -13.12
C GLY A 230 -21.82 -8.30 -12.12
N ASP A 231 -21.83 -9.57 -12.52
CA ASP A 231 -21.38 -10.71 -11.71
C ASP A 231 -19.90 -11.02 -12.00
N GLY A 232 -19.05 -10.01 -11.84
CA GLY A 232 -17.63 -10.12 -12.19
C GLY A 232 -16.82 -11.02 -11.24
N LEU A 233 -15.60 -11.36 -11.66
CA LEU A 233 -14.61 -12.12 -10.89
C LEU A 233 -13.68 -11.23 -10.04
N THR A 234 -13.75 -9.92 -10.22
CA THR A 234 -12.90 -8.93 -9.55
C THR A 234 -13.63 -8.25 -8.39
N ASN A 235 -13.11 -8.42 -7.18
CA ASN A 235 -13.60 -7.77 -5.97
C ASN A 235 -12.66 -6.60 -5.61
N TYR A 236 -13.25 -5.50 -5.16
CA TYR A 236 -12.51 -4.30 -4.75
C TYR A 236 -12.84 -3.99 -3.29
N TYR A 237 -11.81 -3.68 -2.51
CA TYR A 237 -11.94 -3.38 -1.09
C TYR A 237 -11.19 -2.09 -0.75
N ILE A 238 -11.78 -1.29 0.13
CA ILE A 238 -11.14 -0.12 0.73
C ILE A 238 -10.77 -0.42 2.18
N ILE A 239 -9.51 -0.16 2.54
CA ILE A 239 -9.03 -0.12 3.92
C ILE A 239 -9.13 1.35 4.37
N PRO A 240 -10.06 1.70 5.28
CA PRO A 240 -10.26 3.08 5.72
C PRO A 240 -9.03 3.66 6.44
N SER A 241 -8.85 4.98 6.35
CA SER A 241 -7.76 5.70 7.02
C SER A 241 -8.27 6.46 8.25
N GLU A 242 -7.64 6.22 9.39
CA GLU A 242 -7.96 6.92 10.64
C GLU A 242 -7.67 8.41 10.56
N THR A 243 -6.65 8.81 9.80
CA THR A 243 -6.21 10.20 9.65
C THR A 243 -6.09 10.66 8.20
N LEU A 244 -6.03 11.97 7.98
CA LEU A 244 -5.69 12.54 6.67
C LEU A 244 -4.17 12.68 6.54
N PRO A 245 -3.57 12.26 5.41
CA PRO A 245 -2.19 12.58 5.08
C PRO A 245 -1.83 14.07 5.28
N LEU A 246 -2.75 15.00 5.01
CA LEU A 246 -2.57 16.44 5.28
C LEU A 246 -2.37 16.77 6.76
N THR A 247 -3.14 16.16 7.65
CA THR A 247 -3.09 16.45 9.09
C THR A 247 -1.93 15.71 9.76
N ASP A 248 -1.48 14.60 9.19
CA ASP A 248 -0.36 13.82 9.69
C ASP A 248 0.95 14.61 9.70
N LEU A 249 1.15 15.48 8.70
CA LEU A 249 2.29 16.40 8.68
C LEU A 249 2.33 17.32 9.89
N LEU A 250 1.17 17.70 10.44
CA LEU A 250 1.10 18.53 11.63
C LEU A 250 1.55 17.74 12.85
N ARG A 251 1.21 16.45 12.93
CA ARG A 251 1.49 15.56 14.07
C ARG A 251 2.99 15.38 14.33
N VAL A 252 3.84 15.58 13.34
CA VAL A 252 5.32 15.59 13.49
C VAL A 252 5.78 16.62 14.53
N ASN A 253 5.03 17.72 14.74
CA ASN A 253 5.37 18.69 15.78
C ASN A 253 4.95 18.20 17.18
N PRO A 254 5.88 17.88 18.10
CA PRO A 254 5.56 17.25 19.38
C PRO A 254 4.97 18.21 20.42
N VAL A 255 4.78 19.50 20.09
CA VAL A 255 4.30 20.52 21.05
C VAL A 255 2.86 20.91 20.77
N TRP A 256 2.51 21.12 19.50
CA TRP A 256 1.17 21.59 19.12
C TRP A 256 0.59 20.82 17.94
N GLY A 257 1.33 19.84 17.40
CA GLY A 257 0.94 19.07 16.23
C GLY A 257 -0.35 18.31 16.42
N VAL A 258 -0.41 17.42 17.42
CA VAL A 258 -1.60 16.60 17.70
C VAL A 258 -2.83 17.47 18.00
N PRO A 259 -2.79 18.43 18.94
CA PRO A 259 -3.96 19.29 19.18
C PRO A 259 -4.45 20.06 17.96
N LEU A 260 -3.54 20.49 17.08
CA LEU A 260 -3.89 21.21 15.86
C LEU A 260 -4.45 20.27 14.78
N ALA A 261 -3.88 19.07 14.64
CA ALA A 261 -4.39 18.03 13.75
C ALA A 261 -5.83 17.67 14.15
N GLU A 262 -6.06 17.32 15.42
CA GLU A 262 -7.39 17.00 15.96
C GLU A 262 -8.42 18.13 15.79
N LEU A 263 -7.98 19.40 15.84
CA LEU A 263 -8.85 20.55 15.60
C LEU A 263 -9.32 20.63 14.15
N LEU A 264 -8.40 20.43 13.21
CA LEU A 264 -8.61 20.68 11.80
C LEU A 264 -9.17 19.46 11.08
N GLU A 265 -8.83 18.26 11.53
CA GLU A 265 -9.06 17.01 10.81
C GLU A 265 -10.53 16.77 10.44
N PRO A 266 -11.52 16.88 11.34
CA PRO A 266 -12.91 16.61 10.95
C PRO A 266 -13.39 17.53 9.84
N SER A 267 -13.01 18.81 9.88
CA SER A 267 -13.41 19.79 8.86
C SER A 267 -12.64 19.60 7.56
N LEU A 268 -11.33 19.35 7.64
CA LEU A 268 -10.51 19.06 6.46
C LEU A 268 -10.92 17.76 5.79
N ARG A 269 -11.39 16.75 6.55
CA ARG A 269 -11.81 15.45 6.01
C ARG A 269 -13.01 15.61 5.10
N ILE A 270 -14.01 16.37 5.55
CA ILE A 270 -15.15 16.74 4.69
C ILE A 270 -14.66 17.44 3.42
N LEU A 271 -13.78 18.44 3.56
CA LEU A 271 -13.29 19.21 2.41
C LEU A 271 -12.45 18.37 1.44
N VAL A 272 -11.67 17.41 1.94
CA VAL A 272 -10.90 16.45 1.14
C VAL A 272 -11.83 15.46 0.45
N ASN A 273 -12.80 14.88 1.18
CA ASN A 273 -13.74 13.88 0.68
C ASN A 273 -14.61 14.43 -0.47
N LEU A 274 -14.87 15.74 -0.50
CA LEU A 274 -15.52 16.40 -1.64
C LEU A 274 -14.77 16.14 -2.96
N GLY A 275 -13.44 16.00 -2.91
CA GLY A 275 -12.58 15.66 -4.05
C GLY A 275 -12.85 14.26 -4.62
N TYR A 276 -13.46 13.40 -3.82
CA TYR A 276 -13.85 12.03 -4.17
C TYR A 276 -15.35 11.90 -4.45
N GLY A 277 -16.10 12.99 -4.30
CA GLY A 277 -17.54 13.01 -4.52
C GLY A 277 -18.37 12.65 -3.30
N SER A 278 -17.82 12.71 -2.08
CA SER A 278 -18.53 12.35 -0.85
C SER A 278 -18.31 13.38 0.27
N LEU A 279 -19.16 13.37 1.30
CA LEU A 279 -18.91 14.10 2.55
C LEU A 279 -18.22 13.23 3.60
N THR A 280 -18.29 11.91 3.46
CA THR A 280 -17.92 10.95 4.51
C THR A 280 -16.87 9.94 4.07
N GLU A 281 -16.74 9.72 2.77
CA GLU A 281 -15.86 8.68 2.19
C GLU A 281 -14.73 9.33 1.40
N GLY A 282 -13.50 8.90 1.66
CA GLY A 282 -12.28 9.39 1.02
C GLY A 282 -11.88 8.68 -0.25
N TRP A 283 -12.81 7.96 -0.89
CA TRP A 283 -12.63 7.24 -2.15
C TRP A 283 -13.74 7.56 -3.15
N ASN A 284 -13.43 7.38 -4.43
CA ASN A 284 -14.33 7.79 -5.52
C ASN A 284 -15.64 7.00 -5.56
N GLN A 285 -16.76 7.73 -5.58
CA GLN A 285 -18.11 7.16 -5.60
C GLN A 285 -18.49 6.51 -6.93
N GLY A 286 -19.26 5.42 -6.85
CA GLY A 286 -19.74 4.64 -7.99
C GLY A 286 -19.08 3.26 -8.09
N PRO A 287 -19.43 2.46 -9.12
CA PRO A 287 -18.89 1.10 -9.27
C PRO A 287 -17.37 1.08 -9.41
N ALA A 288 -16.69 0.24 -8.64
CA ALA A 288 -15.22 0.18 -8.61
C ALA A 288 -14.59 -0.37 -9.90
N ASN A 289 -15.34 -1.19 -10.63
CA ASN A 289 -14.91 -1.81 -11.89
C ASN A 289 -15.23 -0.97 -13.14
N GLU A 290 -15.79 0.22 -12.99
CA GLU A 290 -16.07 1.12 -14.11
C GLU A 290 -15.00 2.21 -14.23
N LEU A 291 -14.56 2.45 -15.47
CA LEU A 291 -13.57 3.48 -15.75
C LEU A 291 -14.14 4.86 -15.40
N THR A 292 -13.50 5.53 -14.47
CA THR A 292 -13.80 6.92 -14.14
C THR A 292 -12.84 7.90 -14.79
N SER A 293 -13.29 9.13 -14.98
CA SER A 293 -12.49 10.24 -15.51
C SER A 293 -12.63 11.45 -14.61
N PHE A 294 -11.70 12.39 -14.75
CA PHE A 294 -11.76 13.66 -14.04
C PHE A 294 -13.06 14.42 -14.31
N SER A 295 -13.63 14.95 -13.23
CA SER A 295 -14.71 15.94 -13.29
C SER A 295 -14.15 17.34 -13.09
N LEU A 296 -14.42 18.25 -14.04
CA LEU A 296 -14.07 19.66 -13.90
C LEU A 296 -15.14 20.47 -13.16
N GLU A 297 -16.13 19.80 -12.56
CA GLU A 297 -17.05 20.44 -11.63
C GLU A 297 -16.28 20.93 -10.39
N LEU A 298 -16.65 22.11 -9.89
CA LEU A 298 -16.00 22.67 -8.71
C LEU A 298 -16.40 21.95 -7.41
N LEU A 299 -17.63 21.43 -7.38
CA LEU A 299 -18.19 20.65 -6.29
C LEU A 299 -19.02 19.51 -6.88
N PRO A 300 -19.13 18.35 -6.19
CA PRO A 300 -20.01 17.28 -6.60
C PRO A 300 -21.45 17.78 -6.68
N SER A 301 -22.04 17.73 -7.88
CA SER A 301 -23.36 18.33 -8.15
C SER A 301 -24.53 17.78 -7.33
N HIS A 302 -24.36 16.61 -6.71
CA HIS A 302 -25.36 15.96 -5.86
C HIS A 302 -25.29 16.39 -4.38
N ILE A 303 -24.26 17.12 -3.96
CA ILE A 303 -24.11 17.62 -2.59
C ILE A 303 -24.63 19.05 -2.52
N SER A 304 -25.63 19.30 -1.68
CA SER A 304 -26.18 20.64 -1.52
C SER A 304 -25.31 21.53 -0.61
N PRO A 305 -25.32 22.86 -0.80
CA PRO A 305 -24.63 23.78 0.12
C PRO A 305 -25.11 23.68 1.57
N ASP A 306 -26.39 23.36 1.79
CA ASP A 306 -26.97 23.24 3.13
C ASP A 306 -26.44 21.99 3.85
N GLU A 307 -26.33 20.86 3.16
CA GLU A 307 -25.71 19.62 3.68
C GLU A 307 -24.24 19.86 4.01
N LEU A 308 -23.49 20.50 3.11
CA LEU A 308 -22.08 20.82 3.34
C LEU A 308 -21.91 21.76 4.56
N ASN A 309 -22.73 22.81 4.66
CA ASN A 309 -22.68 23.74 5.80
C ASN A 309 -23.01 23.05 7.12
N ALA A 310 -24.01 22.15 7.12
CA ALA A 310 -24.37 21.38 8.30
C ALA A 310 -23.22 20.46 8.74
N ALA A 311 -22.64 19.73 7.79
CA ALA A 311 -21.51 18.83 8.03
C ALA A 311 -20.30 19.59 8.58
N LEU A 312 -19.92 20.72 7.98
CA LEU A 312 -18.80 21.55 8.46
C LEU A 312 -19.05 22.14 9.86
N SER A 313 -20.28 22.55 10.16
CA SER A 313 -20.62 23.07 11.50
C SER A 313 -20.51 21.99 12.58
N GLN A 314 -20.92 20.76 12.26
CA GLN A 314 -20.77 19.62 13.16
C GLN A 314 -19.29 19.26 13.34
N ALA A 315 -18.57 19.09 12.23
CA ALA A 315 -17.15 18.74 12.24
C ALA A 315 -16.29 19.79 12.97
N TRP A 316 -16.61 21.08 12.87
CA TRP A 316 -15.94 22.11 13.66
C TRP A 316 -16.11 21.88 15.17
N SER A 317 -17.31 21.51 15.60
CA SER A 317 -17.60 21.25 17.02
C SER A 317 -16.84 20.00 17.50
N GLU A 318 -16.83 18.94 16.69
CA GLU A 318 -16.07 17.72 16.95
C GLU A 318 -14.57 17.99 17.06
N GLY A 319 -14.02 18.79 16.15
CA GLY A 319 -12.61 19.17 16.15
C GLY A 319 -12.22 19.99 17.38
N VAL A 320 -13.05 20.95 17.80
CA VAL A 320 -12.80 21.72 19.04
C VAL A 320 -12.78 20.80 20.26
N GLU A 321 -13.72 19.86 20.35
CA GLU A 321 -13.74 18.88 21.45
C GLU A 321 -12.54 17.95 21.43
N ALA A 322 -12.17 17.43 20.25
CA ALA A 322 -11.00 16.56 20.07
C ALA A 322 -9.70 17.29 20.41
N SER A 323 -9.54 18.53 19.96
CA SER A 323 -8.39 19.38 20.28
C SER A 323 -8.26 19.65 21.78
N ILE A 324 -9.37 19.93 22.48
CA ILE A 324 -9.34 20.11 23.95
C ILE A 324 -8.91 18.82 24.65
N ARG A 325 -9.42 17.66 24.22
CA ARG A 325 -8.98 16.35 24.76
C ARG A 325 -7.50 16.13 24.51
N ALA A 326 -7.02 16.41 23.31
CA ALA A 326 -5.62 16.28 22.94
C ALA A 326 -4.71 17.23 23.74
N LEU A 327 -5.17 18.45 24.05
CA LEU A 327 -4.44 19.40 24.89
C LEU A 327 -4.29 18.92 26.34
N GLN A 328 -5.24 18.12 26.80
CA GLN A 328 -5.26 17.60 28.17
C GLN A 328 -4.47 16.30 28.32
N ASN A 329 -4.11 15.64 27.21
CA ASN A 329 -3.36 14.40 27.24
C ASN A 329 -1.84 14.67 27.31
N PRO A 330 -1.18 14.42 28.46
CA PRO A 330 0.25 14.67 28.60
C PRO A 330 1.12 13.81 27.66
N ALA A 331 0.60 12.67 27.17
CA ALA A 331 1.34 11.79 26.26
C ALA A 331 1.66 12.49 24.93
N ASN A 332 0.80 13.42 24.48
CA ASN A 332 0.96 14.15 23.22
C ASN A 332 2.14 15.14 23.23
N TYR A 333 2.74 15.41 24.39
CA TYR A 333 3.82 16.39 24.55
C TYR A 333 5.18 15.73 24.82
N VAL A 334 5.23 14.40 24.79
CA VAL A 334 6.49 13.68 24.92
C VAL A 334 7.19 13.67 23.57
N TYR A 335 8.47 14.01 23.56
CA TYR A 335 9.28 13.97 22.34
C TYR A 335 9.26 12.56 21.74
N GLY A 336 8.99 12.46 20.43
CA GLY A 336 8.86 11.18 19.73
C GLY A 336 7.49 10.49 19.83
N SER A 337 6.55 10.99 20.64
CA SER A 337 5.21 10.38 20.80
C SER A 337 4.37 10.32 19.51
N PHE A 338 4.67 11.15 18.52
CA PHE A 338 4.01 11.10 17.21
C PHE A 338 4.31 9.81 16.44
N LEU A 339 5.44 9.15 16.72
CA LEU A 339 5.82 7.90 16.08
C LEU A 339 4.94 6.73 16.52
N GLU A 340 4.24 6.84 17.66
CA GLU A 340 3.23 5.88 18.13
C GLU A 340 1.80 6.24 17.66
N GLN A 341 1.67 7.17 16.71
CA GLN A 341 0.37 7.55 16.14
C GLN A 341 0.32 7.13 14.67
N GLU A 342 -0.90 6.97 14.15
CA GLU A 342 -1.09 6.87 12.71
C GLU A 342 -0.63 8.17 12.02
N PRO A 343 -0.03 8.07 10.81
CA PRO A 343 0.27 6.87 10.03
C PRO A 343 1.65 6.27 10.35
N PHE A 344 2.39 6.85 11.30
CA PHE A 344 3.77 6.51 11.59
C PHE A 344 3.92 5.10 12.16
N THR A 345 2.94 4.63 12.94
CA THR A 345 2.90 3.24 13.44
C THR A 345 2.74 2.26 12.29
N THR A 346 1.76 2.47 11.41
CA THR A 346 1.62 1.67 10.18
C THR A 346 2.90 1.67 9.34
N LEU A 347 3.50 2.84 9.10
CA LEU A 347 4.77 2.93 8.35
C LEU A 347 5.91 2.14 9.03
N TRP A 348 6.02 2.21 10.35
CA TRP A 348 7.00 1.44 11.11
C TRP A 348 6.77 -0.06 11.00
N ASN A 349 5.52 -0.51 11.17
CA ASN A 349 5.14 -1.91 11.05
C ASN A 349 5.47 -2.46 9.65
N ALA A 350 5.27 -1.67 8.60
CA ALA A 350 5.64 -2.02 7.24
C ALA A 350 7.16 -2.22 7.11
N ALA A 351 7.95 -1.31 7.69
CA ALA A 351 9.40 -1.42 7.70
C ALA A 351 9.87 -2.66 8.47
N GLU A 352 9.28 -2.95 9.64
CA GLU A 352 9.61 -4.14 10.44
C GLU A 352 9.37 -5.44 9.67
N ARG A 353 8.22 -5.56 9.01
CA ARG A 353 7.89 -6.74 8.20
C ARG A 353 8.80 -6.89 7.00
N VAL A 354 9.08 -5.82 6.26
CA VAL A 354 9.80 -5.90 4.97
C VAL A 354 11.33 -5.95 5.15
N LEU A 355 11.87 -5.09 6.03
CA LEU A 355 13.31 -4.92 6.21
C LEU A 355 13.89 -5.86 7.26
N PHE A 356 13.12 -6.13 8.32
CA PHE A 356 13.57 -6.93 9.46
C PHE A 356 12.96 -8.34 9.52
N ASP A 357 12.01 -8.67 8.63
CA ASP A 357 11.33 -9.98 8.57
C ASP A 357 10.62 -10.32 9.90
N ILE A 358 10.06 -9.29 10.55
CA ILE A 358 9.30 -9.42 11.80
C ILE A 358 7.83 -9.62 11.42
N GLN A 359 7.26 -10.78 11.77
CA GLN A 359 5.89 -11.14 11.38
C GLN A 359 4.83 -10.40 12.22
N ASP A 360 5.09 -10.31 13.52
CA ASP A 360 4.24 -9.62 14.50
C ASP A 360 4.98 -8.35 14.95
N PRO A 361 4.80 -7.22 14.23
CA PRO A 361 5.50 -5.98 14.54
C PRO A 361 5.09 -5.44 15.91
N GLY A 362 6.02 -4.75 16.55
CA GLY A 362 5.85 -4.15 17.86
C GLY A 362 5.84 -2.62 17.78
N PRO A 363 5.28 -1.94 18.80
CA PRO A 363 5.39 -0.49 18.87
C PRO A 363 6.87 -0.08 18.97
N MET A 364 7.26 0.96 18.23
CA MET A 364 8.65 1.43 18.13
C MET A 364 9.32 1.67 19.49
N PHE A 365 8.57 2.16 20.50
CA PHE A 365 9.08 2.38 21.86
C PHE A 365 8.55 1.37 22.89
N GLY A 366 8.18 0.16 22.47
CA GLY A 366 7.76 -0.91 23.38
C GLY A 366 6.49 -0.60 24.17
N GLY A 367 5.67 0.33 23.69
CA GLY A 367 4.44 0.77 24.36
C GLY A 367 4.71 1.60 25.62
N LEU A 368 5.87 2.28 25.71
CA LEU A 368 6.29 3.11 26.84
C LEU A 368 5.20 4.10 27.29
N PHE A 369 4.34 4.53 26.37
CA PHE A 369 3.30 5.53 26.61
C PHE A 369 1.92 4.94 26.90
N GLY A 370 1.77 3.62 26.95
CA GLY A 370 0.47 2.93 27.15
C GLY A 370 0.47 1.63 27.98
N GLY A 371 1.63 1.04 28.31
CA GLY A 371 1.71 -0.22 29.06
C GLY A 371 2.82 -0.21 30.11
N SER A 372 2.52 -0.69 31.32
CA SER A 372 3.44 -0.67 32.46
C SER A 372 4.69 -1.54 32.25
N ALA A 373 5.79 -0.97 31.76
CA ALA A 373 7.15 -1.43 32.07
C ALA A 373 8.20 -0.39 31.64
N VAL A 374 9.09 -0.07 32.56
CA VAL A 374 10.27 0.79 32.35
C VAL A 374 11.29 0.02 31.49
N ALA A 375 11.64 0.56 30.32
CA ALA A 375 12.86 0.19 29.60
C ALA A 375 13.71 1.45 29.38
N THR A 376 14.97 1.38 29.83
CA THR A 376 15.92 2.51 29.91
C THR A 376 16.79 2.67 28.65
N ASP A 377 16.27 2.33 27.47
CA ASP A 377 16.93 2.70 26.21
C ASP A 377 15.89 2.73 25.08
N PRO A 378 15.27 3.88 24.77
CA PRO A 378 14.34 4.03 23.66
C PRO A 378 15.14 4.03 22.34
N GLY A 379 14.72 3.20 21.38
CA GLY A 379 15.36 3.04 20.07
C GLY A 379 15.57 4.37 19.34
N ASP A 380 16.64 4.44 18.56
CA ASP A 380 17.16 5.65 17.93
C ASP A 380 16.26 6.11 16.77
N PRO A 381 15.68 7.34 16.81
CA PRO A 381 14.89 7.93 15.73
C PRO A 381 15.63 8.01 14.38
N SER A 382 16.96 7.92 14.38
CA SER A 382 17.78 7.89 13.18
C SER A 382 17.54 6.66 12.30
N GLU A 383 17.11 5.52 12.87
CA GLU A 383 16.81 4.31 12.11
C GLU A 383 15.51 4.44 11.29
N PHE A 384 14.49 5.11 11.85
CA PHE A 384 13.28 5.46 11.11
C PHE A 384 13.59 6.41 9.96
N ALA A 385 14.37 7.46 10.23
CA ALA A 385 14.79 8.42 9.20
C ALA A 385 15.63 7.74 8.09
N ALA A 386 16.46 6.76 8.43
CA ALA A 386 17.24 5.98 7.46
C ALA A 386 16.37 5.02 6.63
N ALA A 387 15.37 4.37 7.24
CA ALA A 387 14.46 3.47 6.54
C ALA A 387 13.55 4.22 5.55
N VAL A 388 12.95 5.32 6.00
CA VAL A 388 12.14 6.21 5.15
C VAL A 388 13.03 6.91 4.12
N GLY A 389 14.20 7.39 4.54
CA GLY A 389 15.20 8.00 3.67
C GLY A 389 15.66 7.07 2.55
N SER A 390 15.94 5.79 2.84
CA SER A 390 16.32 4.81 1.82
C SER A 390 15.20 4.52 0.81
N ALA A 391 13.94 4.53 1.24
CA ALA A 391 12.79 4.40 0.33
C ALA A 391 12.63 5.64 -0.56
N LEU A 392 12.96 6.83 -0.05
CA LEU A 392 12.88 8.10 -0.78
C LEU A 392 14.10 8.36 -1.70
N GLU A 393 15.31 7.94 -1.29
CA GLU A 393 16.58 8.12 -2.04
C GLU A 393 16.61 7.36 -3.38
N GLY A 394 15.79 6.32 -3.53
CA GLY A 394 15.57 5.64 -4.81
C GLY A 394 14.88 6.51 -5.87
N ASN A 395 14.39 7.69 -5.52
CA ASN A 395 13.66 8.60 -6.42
C ASN A 395 14.14 10.06 -6.25
N PRO A 396 15.04 10.55 -7.11
CA PRO A 396 15.61 11.90 -7.03
C PRO A 396 14.59 13.05 -7.03
N GLY A 397 13.33 12.81 -7.42
CA GLY A 397 12.24 13.78 -7.36
C GLY A 397 11.58 13.93 -5.98
N MET A 398 11.97 13.12 -4.99
CA MET A 398 11.33 13.03 -3.68
C MET A 398 12.18 13.58 -2.52
N SER A 399 13.35 14.15 -2.79
CA SER A 399 14.25 14.68 -1.74
C SER A 399 13.66 15.84 -0.93
N TRP A 400 12.60 16.50 -1.42
CA TRP A 400 11.89 17.53 -0.65
C TRP A 400 10.97 16.93 0.42
N LEU A 401 10.68 15.62 0.38
CA LEU A 401 9.90 14.93 1.42
C LEU A 401 10.71 14.68 2.68
N SER A 402 12.02 14.45 2.59
CA SER A 402 12.87 14.42 3.79
C SER A 402 12.87 15.79 4.49
N ASP A 403 12.86 16.87 3.72
CA ASP A 403 12.71 18.24 4.22
C ASP A 403 11.30 18.49 4.80
N LEU A 404 10.24 18.01 4.13
CA LEU A 404 8.84 18.16 4.55
C LEU A 404 8.52 17.39 5.83
N LEU A 405 8.95 16.13 5.91
CA LEU A 405 8.77 15.24 7.06
C LEU A 405 9.77 15.55 8.19
N GLY A 406 10.71 16.48 7.97
CA GLY A 406 11.72 16.86 8.94
C GLY A 406 12.68 15.73 9.30
N LEU A 407 12.96 14.80 8.38
CA LEU A 407 13.85 13.66 8.64
C LEU A 407 15.28 14.13 8.98
N ASP A 408 15.71 15.26 8.42
CA ASP A 408 16.99 15.91 8.75
C ASP A 408 17.08 16.38 10.22
N LEU A 409 15.94 16.70 10.85
CA LEU A 409 15.86 17.03 12.28
C LEU A 409 15.89 15.78 13.16
N LEU A 410 15.48 14.61 12.65
CA LEU A 410 15.55 13.34 13.36
C LEU A 410 16.95 12.71 13.29
N GLY A 411 17.66 12.87 12.17
CA GLY A 411 19.01 12.30 11.97
C GLY A 411 20.19 13.15 12.51
N SER A 412 19.93 14.36 13.02
CA SER A 412 20.97 15.30 13.48
C SER A 412 21.10 15.41 15.01
N ILE A 413 20.45 14.53 15.77
CA ILE A 413 20.39 14.54 17.24
C ILE A 413 21.06 13.29 17.82
#